data_AF-A0A328VPW8-F1
#
_entry.id   AF-A0A328VPW8-F1
#
_cell.length_a   1.000
_cell.length_b   1.000
_cell.length_c   1.000
_cell.angle_alpha   90.00
_cell.angle_beta   90.00
_cell.angle_gamma   90.00
#
_symmetry.space_group_name_H-M   'P 1'
#
loop_
_entity.id
_entity.type
_entity.pdbx_description
1 polymer ?
#
loop_
_entity_poly.entity_id
_entity_poly.type
_entity_poly.pdbx_seq_one_letter_code
_entity_poly.pdbx_strand_id
1 'polypeptide(L)'
;MTRQEAEALAERIRNDREARVTVLRIQEQREPPGSYHLLCAHANGLCFLVTKEQDWQRQRQHALEGHPLTRLALEKERWEPLSHFDSAL
;
A
#
# COMPACT_ATOMS: atom_id res chain seq x y z
N MET A 1 -8.38 -9.85 3.83
CA MET A 1 -8.69 -9.56 5.24
C MET A 1 -10.14 -9.09 5.34
N THR A 2 -10.79 -9.31 6.48
CA THR A 2 -12.10 -8.70 6.79
C THR A 2 -11.96 -7.20 7.05
N ARG A 3 -13.09 -6.48 7.15
CA ARG A 3 -13.07 -5.05 7.51
C ARG A 3 -12.43 -4.80 8.88
N GLN A 4 -12.80 -5.60 9.89
CA GLN A 4 -12.28 -5.45 11.25
C GLN A 4 -10.77 -5.71 11.31
N GLU A 5 -10.28 -6.72 10.58
CA GLU A 5 -8.84 -6.98 10.44
C GLU A 5 -8.11 -5.81 9.78
N ALA A 6 -8.71 -5.21 8.75
CA ALA A 6 -8.14 -4.06 8.06
C ALA A 6 -8.06 -2.82 8.97
N GLU A 7 -9.13 -2.54 9.72
CA GLU A 7 -9.16 -1.43 10.68
C GLU A 7 -8.13 -1.62 11.80
N ALA A 8 -8.04 -2.84 12.37
CA ALA A 8 -7.04 -3.16 13.39
C ALA A 8 -5.60 -3.07 12.86
N LEU A 9 -5.34 -3.53 11.63
CA LEU A 9 -4.02 -3.40 10.99
C LEU A 9 -3.68 -1.94 10.67
N ALA A 10 -4.63 -1.16 10.16
CA ALA A 10 -4.45 0.27 9.89
C ALA A 10 -4.04 1.02 11.16
N GLU A 11 -4.67 0.70 12.29
CA GLU A 11 -4.35 1.34 13.57
C GLU A 11 -2.95 0.98 14.07
N ARG A 12 -2.53 -0.29 13.91
CA ARG A 12 -1.14 -0.70 14.20
C ARG A 12 -0.13 0.05 13.34
N ILE A 13 -0.40 0.20 12.04
CA ILE A 13 0.48 0.95 11.11
C ILE A 13 0.58 2.42 11.52
N ARG A 14 -0.55 3.07 11.86
CA ARG A 14 -0.55 4.48 12.29
C ARG A 14 0.25 4.71 13.58
N ASN A 15 0.24 3.73 14.48
CA ASN A 15 0.99 3.80 15.73
C ASN A 15 2.47 3.41 15.59
N ASP A 16 2.86 2.80 14.46
CA ASP A 16 4.25 2.46 14.15
C ASP A 16 5.00 3.66 13.55
N ARG A 17 5.49 4.52 14.44
CA ARG A 17 6.23 5.73 14.06
C ARG A 17 7.59 5.44 13.41
N GLU A 18 8.18 4.26 13.64
CA GLU A 18 9.50 3.91 13.12
C GLU A 18 9.46 3.66 11.61
N ALA A 19 8.40 3.00 11.14
CA ALA A 19 8.25 2.67 9.73
C ALA A 19 7.99 3.89 8.82
N ARG A 20 7.57 5.03 9.38
CA ARG A 20 7.27 6.27 8.62
C ARG A 20 6.33 6.03 7.43
N VAL A 21 5.36 5.13 7.60
CA VAL A 21 4.32 4.81 6.60
C VAL A 21 3.03 5.52 6.98
N THR A 22 2.29 5.98 5.98
CA THR A 22 0.95 6.55 6.14
C THR A 22 -0.09 5.61 5.55
N VAL A 23 -1.17 5.35 6.28
CA VAL A 23 -2.36 4.69 5.73
C VAL A 23 -3.22 5.74 5.02
N LEU A 24 -3.38 5.61 3.70
CA LEU A 24 -4.17 6.54 2.88
C LEU A 24 -5.65 6.21 2.90
N ARG A 25 -6.01 4.93 2.73
CA ARG A 25 -7.41 4.46 2.76
C ARG A 25 -7.52 2.97 3.09
N ILE A 26 -8.68 2.61 3.62
CA ILE A 26 -9.15 1.23 3.75
C ILE A 26 -10.21 1.04 2.66
N GLN A 27 -10.08 0.02 1.83
CA GLN A 27 -10.96 -0.18 0.67
C GLN A 27 -11.41 -1.64 0.55
N GLU A 28 -12.69 -1.82 0.25
CA GLU A 28 -13.24 -3.12 -0.12
C GLU A 28 -12.80 -3.51 -1.54
N GLN A 29 -12.36 -4.77 -1.68
CA GLN A 29 -12.03 -5.39 -2.95
C GLN A 29 -13.31 -5.70 -3.70
N ARG A 30 -13.31 -5.47 -5.02
CA ARG A 30 -14.47 -5.80 -5.86
C ARG A 30 -14.74 -7.31 -5.86
N GLU A 31 -13.68 -8.11 -5.94
CA GLU A 31 -13.74 -9.56 -5.94
C GLU A 31 -12.58 -10.15 -5.13
N PRO A 32 -12.84 -11.07 -4.17
CA PRO A 32 -14.16 -11.42 -3.66
C PRO A 32 -14.74 -10.29 -2.77
N PRO A 33 -16.06 -10.01 -2.85
CA PRO A 33 -16.71 -9.04 -1.97
C PRO A 33 -16.56 -9.44 -0.50
N GLY A 34 -16.57 -8.46 0.40
CA GLY A 34 -16.29 -8.66 1.83
C GLY A 34 -14.80 -8.77 2.18
N SER A 35 -13.91 -8.77 1.19
CA SER A 35 -12.46 -8.66 1.40
C SER A 35 -11.99 -7.21 1.34
N TYR A 36 -11.14 -6.80 2.25
CA TYR A 36 -10.61 -5.44 2.34
C TYR A 36 -9.09 -5.43 2.09
N HIS A 37 -8.54 -4.27 1.76
CA HIS A 37 -7.12 -3.99 1.71
C HIS A 37 -6.84 -2.57 2.20
N LEU A 38 -5.58 -2.31 2.56
CA LEU A 38 -5.10 -0.97 2.89
C LEU A 38 -4.27 -0.44 1.72
N LEU A 39 -4.51 0.81 1.34
CA LEU A 39 -3.57 1.57 0.51
C LEU A 39 -2.72 2.41 1.46
N CYS A 40 -1.41 2.18 1.43
CA CYS A 40 -0.43 2.85 2.26
C CYS A 40 0.58 3.59 1.37
N ALA A 41 1.31 4.55 1.95
CA ALA A 41 2.43 5.21 1.30
C ALA A 41 3.65 5.28 2.22
N HIS A 42 4.82 5.05 1.66
CA HIS A 42 6.11 5.34 2.28
C HIS A 42 6.33 6.85 2.40
N ALA A 43 7.33 7.27 3.19
CA ALA A 43 7.66 8.68 3.40
C ALA A 43 8.04 9.44 2.10
N ASN A 44 8.47 8.71 1.07
CA ASN A 44 8.78 9.23 -0.27
C ASN A 44 7.54 9.36 -1.19
N GLY A 45 6.35 8.99 -0.72
CA GLY A 45 5.10 9.02 -1.48
C GLY A 45 4.82 7.77 -2.32
N LEU A 46 5.73 6.77 -2.35
CA LEU A 46 5.48 5.52 -3.06
C LEU A 46 4.35 4.74 -2.38
N CYS A 47 3.29 4.47 -3.15
CA CYS A 47 2.12 3.76 -2.67
C CYS A 47 2.29 2.24 -2.78
N PHE A 48 1.71 1.51 -1.84
CA PHE A 48 1.65 0.05 -1.85
C PHE A 48 0.35 -0.46 -1.21
N LEU A 49 -0.02 -1.69 -1.57
CA LEU A 49 -1.20 -2.36 -1.02
C LEU A 49 -0.80 -3.34 0.08
N VAL A 50 -1.64 -3.43 1.11
CA VAL A 50 -1.54 -4.43 2.17
C VAL A 50 -2.84 -5.22 2.17
N THR A 51 -2.75 -6.49 1.78
CA THR A 51 -3.91 -7.40 1.67
C THR A 51 -3.99 -8.39 2.83
N LYS A 52 -2.87 -8.54 3.56
CA LYS A 52 -2.69 -9.34 4.77
C LYS A 52 -1.55 -8.77 5.62
N GLU A 53 -1.47 -9.20 6.88
CA GLU A 53 -0.47 -8.71 7.83
C GLU A 53 0.99 -8.99 7.40
N GLN A 54 1.22 -10.08 6.68
CA GLN A 54 2.55 -10.43 6.14
C GLN A 54 3.07 -9.38 5.14
N ASP A 55 2.19 -8.78 4.35
CA ASP A 55 2.57 -7.72 3.41
C ASP A 55 3.08 -6.49 4.17
N TRP A 56 2.39 -6.16 5.28
CA TRP A 56 2.82 -5.09 6.18
C TRP A 56 4.19 -5.37 6.79
N GLN A 57 4.42 -6.55 7.35
CA GLN A 57 5.71 -6.89 7.97
C GLN A 57 6.88 -6.76 7.00
N ARG A 58 6.69 -7.15 5.73
CA ARG A 58 7.70 -6.97 4.68
C ARG A 58 7.97 -5.50 4.40
N GLN A 59 6.93 -4.67 4.26
CA GLN A 59 7.06 -3.24 3.97
C GLN A 59 7.66 -2.48 5.14
N ARG A 60 7.30 -2.86 6.38
CA ARG A 60 7.90 -2.36 7.62
C ARG A 60 9.41 -2.64 7.63
N GLN A 61 9.82 -3.88 7.32
CA GLN A 61 11.24 -4.24 7.28
C GLN A 61 12.00 -3.40 6.25
N HIS A 62 11.47 -3.24 5.03
CA HIS A 62 12.07 -2.37 4.02
C HIS A 62 12.21 -0.91 4.48
N ALA A 63 11.24 -0.40 5.25
CA ALA A 63 11.30 0.94 5.80
C ALA A 63 12.41 1.08 6.86
N LEU A 64 12.52 0.10 7.76
CA LEU A 64 13.53 0.08 8.82
C LEU A 64 14.96 -0.11 8.29
N GLU A 65 15.13 -0.93 7.26
CA GLU A 65 16.43 -1.14 6.60
C GLU A 65 16.83 0.02 5.68
N GLY A 66 15.92 0.98 5.45
CA GLY A 66 16.15 2.08 4.52
C GLY A 66 16.32 1.60 3.07
N HIS A 67 15.53 0.60 2.66
CA HIS A 67 15.53 0.07 1.31
C HIS A 67 15.30 1.20 0.26
N PRO A 68 15.92 1.17 -0.93
CA PRO A 68 15.77 2.23 -1.94
C PRO A 68 14.30 2.62 -2.24
N LEU A 69 13.40 1.63 -2.29
CA LEU A 69 11.95 1.82 -2.48
C LEU A 69 11.28 2.71 -1.42
N THR A 70 11.85 2.87 -0.23
CA THR A 70 11.30 3.68 0.87
C THR A 70 11.96 5.05 0.99
N ARG A 71 13.08 5.27 0.28
CA ARG A 71 13.93 6.47 0.38
C ARG A 71 13.96 7.32 -0.87
N LEU A 72 14.02 6.69 -2.06
CA LEU A 72 14.08 7.42 -3.31
C LEU A 72 12.70 7.97 -3.63
N ALA A 73 12.57 9.29 -3.73
CA ALA A 73 11.37 9.87 -4.31
C ALA A 73 11.18 9.23 -5.69
N LEU A 74 9.97 8.77 -5.99
CA LEU A 74 9.60 8.43 -7.36
C LEU A 74 9.92 9.69 -8.18
N GLU A 75 10.98 9.62 -8.99
CA GLU A 75 11.15 10.57 -10.07
C GLU A 75 9.82 10.53 -10.82
N LYS A 76 9.21 11.70 -11.01
CA LYS A 76 7.95 11.84 -11.76
C LYS A 76 8.22 11.51 -13.23
N GLU A 77 8.68 10.32 -13.54
CA GLU A 77 8.51 9.75 -14.85
C GLU A 77 7.00 9.66 -15.04
N ARG A 78 6.51 10.42 -16.02
CA ARG A 78 5.11 10.51 -16.39
C ARG A 78 4.53 9.11 -16.38
N TRP A 79 3.64 8.85 -15.44
CA TRP A 79 2.74 7.73 -15.50
C TRP A 79 1.84 8.01 -16.71
N GLU A 80 2.23 7.52 -17.89
CA GLU A 80 1.32 7.44 -19.01
C GLU A 80 0.35 6.29 -18.68
N PRO A 81 -0.95 6.58 -18.48
CA PRO A 81 -1.91 5.50 -18.35
C PRO A 81 -1.82 4.68 -19.65
N LEU A 82 -1.62 3.36 -19.53
CA LEU A 82 -1.72 2.44 -20.65
C LEU A 82 -3.16 2.53 -21.20
N SER A 83 -3.39 3.45 -22.13
CA SER A 83 -4.66 3.65 -22.81
C SER A 83 -4.88 2.62 -23.93
N HIS A 84 -4.29 1.43 -23.83
CA HIS A 84 -4.34 0.42 -24.88
C HIS A 84 -4.74 -0.93 -24.29
N PHE A 85 -6.01 -1.05 -23.92
CA PHE A 85 -6.70 -2.34 -23.79
C PHE A 85 -8.16 -2.27 -24.28
N ASP A 86 -8.44 -1.42 -25.26
CA ASP A 86 -9.68 -1.49 -26.04
C ASP A 86 -9.30 -1.42 -27.52
N SER A 87 -9.12 -2.59 -28.13
CA SER A 87 -9.42 -2.89 -29.55
C SER A 87 -8.87 -4.26 -29.92
N ALA A 88 -9.64 -5.32 -29.64
CA ALA A 88 -9.66 -6.54 -30.44
C ALA A 88 -10.94 -7.33 -30.10
N LEU A 89 -12.06 -6.82 -30.60
CA LEU A 89 -13.22 -7.65 -30.95
C LEU A 89 -13.07 -8.10 -32.40
#